data_AF-A0AA97EF67-F1
#
_entry.id   AF-A0AA97EF67-F1
#
_cell.length_a   1.000
_cell.length_b   1.000
_cell.length_c   1.000
_cell.angle_alpha   90.00
_cell.angle_beta   90.00
_cell.angle_gamma   90.00
#
_symmetry.space_group_name_H-M   'P 1'
#
loop_
_entity.id
_entity.type
_entity.pdbx_description
1 polymer ?
#
loop_
_entity_poly.entity_id
_entity_poly.type
_entity_poly.pdbx_seq_one_letter_code
_entity_poly.pdbx_strand_id
1 'polypeptide(L)'
;MEAVKVMGTIDERGQLTLDQPLELVENSRVEVIILVQDSLLISSEEDTPKEEVLADLRQAWREAMTGQAIPVAQLWEDFDNE
;
A
#
# COMPACT_ATOMS: atom_id res chain seq x y z
N MET A 1 -16.77 -5.73 -20.29
CA MET A 1 -16.53 -6.58 -19.11
C MET A 1 -17.49 -6.11 -18.03
N GLU A 2 -18.19 -7.03 -17.39
CA GLU A 2 -19.17 -6.73 -16.34
C GLU A 2 -18.65 -7.36 -15.04
N ALA A 3 -18.66 -6.58 -13.95
CA ALA A 3 -18.15 -7.04 -12.67
C ALA A 3 -19.29 -7.60 -11.82
N VAL A 4 -19.14 -8.85 -11.37
CA VAL A 4 -20.09 -9.50 -10.47
C VAL A 4 -19.50 -9.51 -9.06
N LYS A 5 -20.23 -8.95 -8.09
CA LYS A 5 -19.84 -8.96 -6.68
C LYS A 5 -20.53 -10.10 -5.95
N VAL A 6 -19.72 -10.97 -5.36
CA VAL A 6 -20.17 -12.08 -4.50
C VAL A 6 -19.26 -12.19 -3.29
N MET A 7 -19.81 -12.73 -2.21
CA MET A 7 -19.04 -13.03 -1.01
C MET A 7 -18.28 -14.35 -1.19
N GLY A 8 -17.12 -14.41 -0.58
CA GLY A 8 -16.28 -15.59 -0.54
C GLY A 8 -15.32 -15.49 0.63
N THR A 9 -14.78 -16.65 1.01
CA THR A 9 -13.85 -16.78 2.12
C THR A 9 -12.48 -17.19 1.56
N ILE A 10 -11.43 -16.56 2.08
CA ILE A 10 -10.05 -16.99 1.83
C ILE A 10 -9.62 -17.85 3.02
N ASP A 11 -9.20 -19.08 2.75
CA ASP A 11 -8.74 -20.01 3.79
C ASP A 11 -7.29 -19.73 4.22
N GLU A 12 -6.82 -20.47 5.22
CA GLU A 12 -5.44 -20.38 5.74
C GLU A 12 -4.36 -20.71 4.71
N ARG A 13 -4.73 -21.33 3.58
CA ARG A 13 -3.82 -21.68 2.48
C ARG A 13 -3.89 -20.65 1.34
N GLY A 14 -4.68 -19.59 1.51
CA GLY A 14 -4.87 -18.54 0.49
C GLY A 14 -5.82 -18.94 -0.63
N GLN A 15 -6.63 -19.99 -0.48
CA GLN A 15 -7.61 -20.39 -1.51
C GLN A 15 -8.91 -19.63 -1.33
N LEU A 16 -9.39 -18.99 -2.41
CA LEU A 16 -10.68 -18.33 -2.44
C LEU A 16 -11.79 -19.35 -2.73
N THR A 17 -12.73 -19.47 -1.79
CA THR A 17 -13.98 -20.22 -1.97
C THR A 17 -15.14 -19.24 -2.01
N LEU A 18 -15.98 -19.31 -3.04
CA LEU A 18 -17.19 -18.50 -3.11
C LEU A 18 -18.30 -19.12 -2.27
N ASP A 19 -19.07 -18.29 -1.57
CA ASP A 19 -20.18 -18.76 -0.74
C ASP A 19 -21.33 -19.30 -1.59
N GLN A 20 -21.40 -18.85 -2.85
CA GLN A 20 -22.38 -19.27 -3.84
C GLN A 20 -21.75 -19.36 -5.24
N PRO A 21 -22.25 -20.24 -6.12
CA PRO A 21 -21.78 -20.34 -7.49
C PRO A 21 -21.99 -19.04 -8.29
N LEU A 22 -21.10 -18.77 -9.24
CA LEU A 22 -21.31 -17.73 -10.24
C LEU A 22 -22.25 -18.26 -11.33
N GLU A 23 -23.36 -17.57 -11.56
CA GLU A 23 -24.30 -17.88 -12.64
C GLU A 23 -23.79 -17.33 -13.98
N LEU A 24 -22.67 -17.88 -14.45
CA LEU A 24 -22.14 -17.59 -15.78
C LEU A 24 -22.81 -18.50 -16.80
N VAL A 25 -23.16 -17.93 -17.96
CA VAL A 25 -23.86 -18.65 -19.03
C VAL A 25 -22.99 -19.76 -19.63
N GLU A 26 -21.65 -19.59 -19.60
CA GLU A 26 -20.69 -20.50 -20.23
C GLU A 26 -19.41 -20.65 -19.41
N ASN A 27 -18.73 -21.79 -19.56
CA ASN A 27 -17.42 -22.02 -18.95
C ASN A 27 -16.40 -21.07 -19.59
N SER A 28 -15.90 -20.12 -18.80
CA SER A 28 -15.04 -19.05 -19.29
C SER A 28 -13.99 -18.71 -18.24
N ARG A 29 -12.84 -18.21 -18.71
CA ARG A 29 -11.80 -17.66 -17.83
C ARG A 29 -12.22 -16.27 -17.40
N VAL A 30 -12.17 -16.00 -16.10
CA VAL A 30 -12.53 -14.72 -15.51
C VAL A 30 -11.35 -14.09 -14.77
N GLU A 31 -11.34 -12.76 -14.68
CA GLU A 31 -10.46 -12.01 -13.79
C GLU A 31 -11.16 -11.83 -12.44
N VAL A 32 -10.44 -12.03 -11.34
CA VAL A 32 -10.99 -11.95 -9.98
C VAL A 32 -10.36 -10.75 -9.27
N ILE A 33 -11.20 -9.82 -8.82
CA ILE A 33 -10.80 -8.69 -7.97
C ILE A 33 -11.26 -8.97 -6.55
N ILE A 34 -10.32 -9.02 -5.61
CA ILE A 34 -10.60 -9.31 -4.20
C ILE A 34 -10.54 -8.00 -3.42
N LEU A 35 -11.64 -7.66 -2.73
CA LEU A 35 -11.68 -6.53 -1.81
C LEU A 35 -11.46 -7.07 -0.40
N VAL A 36 -10.30 -6.77 0.18
CA VAL A 36 -9.97 -7.05 1.57
C VAL A 36 -9.76 -5.77 2.36
N GLN A 37 -9.90 -5.84 3.68
CA GLN A 37 -9.51 -4.72 4.54
C GLN A 37 -8.00 -4.58 4.56
N ASP A 38 -7.50 -3.35 4.57
CA ASP A 38 -6.06 -3.07 4.59
C ASP A 38 -5.33 -3.77 5.75
N SER A 39 -6.00 -3.98 6.88
CA SER A 39 -5.46 -4.71 8.04
C SER A 39 -5.18 -6.19 7.80
N LEU A 40 -5.73 -6.78 6.73
CA LEU A 40 -5.53 -8.18 6.34
C LEU A 40 -4.51 -8.33 5.21
N LEU A 41 -4.10 -7.23 4.60
CA LEU A 41 -3.01 -7.24 3.65
C LEU A 41 -1.70 -7.34 4.43
N ILE A 42 -0.88 -8.33 4.08
CA ILE A 42 0.52 -8.34 4.49
C ILE A 42 1.14 -7.12 3.81
N SER A 43 1.24 -6.02 4.55
CA SER A 43 1.86 -4.77 4.11
C SER A 43 3.33 -5.06 3.80
N SER A 44 3.61 -5.40 2.55
CA SER A 44 4.95 -5.72 2.06
C SER A 44 5.76 -4.48 1.70
N GLU A 45 5.27 -3.27 2.01
CA GLU A 45 5.90 -2.01 1.58
C GLU A 45 6.19 -0.98 2.69
N GLU A 46 5.82 -1.20 3.95
CA GLU A 46 5.98 -0.19 5.02
C GLU A 46 6.64 -0.74 6.30
N ASP A 47 7.52 -1.75 6.18
CA ASP A 47 8.29 -2.21 7.33
C ASP A 47 9.65 -1.50 7.39
N THR A 48 9.63 -0.16 7.31
CA THR A 48 10.79 0.61 7.76
C THR A 48 10.89 0.38 9.26
N PRO A 49 11.95 -0.28 9.77
CA PRO A 49 12.04 -0.62 11.17
C PRO A 49 11.90 0.64 12.01
N LYS A 50 11.15 0.56 13.10
CA LYS A 50 10.88 1.70 13.99
C LYS A 50 12.16 2.40 14.42
N GLU A 51 13.23 1.65 14.57
CA GLU A 51 14.57 2.13 14.90
C GLU A 51 15.14 3.07 13.82
N GLU A 52 14.90 2.80 12.54
CA GLU A 52 15.34 3.63 11.40
C GLU A 52 14.55 4.94 11.35
N VAL A 53 13.22 4.88 11.48
CA VAL A 53 12.37 6.08 11.57
C VAL A 53 12.79 6.99 12.74
N LEU A 54 13.13 6.40 13.89
CA LEU A 54 13.60 7.16 15.06
C LEU A 54 15.02 7.74 14.87
N ALA A 55 15.88 7.04 14.12
CA ALA A 55 17.22 7.53 13.81
C ALA A 55 17.14 8.74 12.87
N ASP A 56 16.33 8.65 11.82
CA ASP A 56 16.11 9.71 10.84
C ASP A 56 15.52 10.96 11.48
N LEU A 57 14.51 10.78 12.35
CA LEU A 57 13.91 11.90 13.09
C LEU A 57 14.94 12.63 13.98
N ARG A 58 15.80 11.88 14.69
CA ARG A 58 16.87 12.47 15.52
C ARG A 58 17.91 13.20 14.68
N GLN A 59 18.20 12.69 13.48
CA GLN A 59 19.10 13.35 12.56
C GLN A 59 18.49 14.67 12.06
N ALA A 60 17.28 14.64 11.52
CA ALA A 60 16.58 15.84 11.05
C ALA A 60 16.43 16.89 12.16
N TRP A 61 16.15 16.47 13.39
CA TRP A 61 16.08 17.38 14.54
C TRP A 61 17.43 18.03 14.85
N ARG A 62 18.54 17.28 14.77
CA ARG A 62 19.89 17.85 14.96
C ARG A 62 20.20 18.86 13.86
N GLU A 63 19.93 18.52 12.60
CA GLU A 63 20.17 19.39 11.45
C GLU A 63 19.38 20.70 11.55
N ALA A 64 18.12 20.63 11.98
CA ALA A 64 17.31 21.81 12.24
C ALA A 64 17.90 22.69 13.36
N MET A 65 18.35 22.06 14.46
CA MET A 65 18.94 22.77 15.60
C MET A 65 20.32 23.35 15.30
N THR A 66 21.10 22.75 14.39
CA THR A 66 22.44 23.22 13.98
C THR A 66 22.40 24.18 12.79
N GLY A 67 21.22 24.50 12.26
CA GLY A 67 21.06 25.38 11.11
C GLY A 67 21.54 24.75 9.79
N GLN A 68 21.61 23.43 9.73
CA GLN A 68 21.92 22.66 8.51
C GLN A 68 20.67 22.38 7.67
N ALA A 69 19.49 22.88 8.08
CA ALA A 69 18.26 22.77 7.32
C ALA A 69 18.24 23.76 6.13
N ILE A 70 17.68 23.32 5.01
CA ILE A 70 17.50 24.16 3.81
C ILE A 70 16.18 24.94 3.94
N PRO A 71 16.14 26.25 3.63
CA PRO A 71 14.90 27.00 3.60
C PRO A 71 13.91 26.42 2.59
N VAL A 72 12.64 26.33 2.97
CA VAL A 72 11.57 25.79 2.10
C VAL A 72 11.51 26.49 0.73
N ALA A 73 11.83 27.78 0.66
CA ALA A 73 11.86 28.52 -0.59
C ALA A 73 12.93 27.98 -1.58
N GLN A 74 14.08 27.54 -1.08
CA GLN A 74 15.13 26.94 -1.92
C GLN A 74 14.84 25.50 -2.30
N LEU A 75 14.01 24.80 -1.52
CA LEU A 75 13.60 23.43 -1.85
C LEU A 75 12.89 23.34 -3.21
N TRP A 76 12.15 24.39 -3.60
CA TRP A 76 11.41 24.45 -4.86
C TRP A 76 12.24 24.93 -6.06
N GLU A 77 13.35 25.64 -5.81
CA GLU A 77 14.25 26.13 -6.87
C GLU A 77 14.98 24.97 -7.58
N ASP A 78 15.20 23.85 -6.87
CA ASP A 78 15.83 22.65 -7.43
C ASP A 78 14.85 21.80 -8.27
N PHE A 79 13.54 21.90 -8.04
CA PHE A 79 12.52 21.16 -8.80
C PHE A 79 12.10 21.84 -10.12
N ASP A 80 12.26 23.16 -10.22
CA ASP A 80 11.89 23.93 -11.43
C ASP A 80 13.00 23.94 -12.52
N ASN A 81 14.14 23.30 -12.27
CA ASN A 81 15.31 23.28 -13.17
C ASN A 81 15.45 21.99 -14.02
N GLU A 82 14.39 21.18 -14.17
CA GLU A 82 14.33 20.04 -15.11
C GLU A 82 13.73 20.40 -16.49
#